data_AF-A0A0D1EHT7-F1
#
_entry.id   AF-A0A0D1EHT7-F1
#
_cell.length_a   1.000
_cell.length_b   1.000
_cell.length_c   1.000
_cell.angle_alpha   90.00
_cell.angle_beta   90.00
_cell.angle_gamma   90.00
#
_symmetry.space_group_name_H-M   'P 1'
#
loop_
_entity.id
_entity.type
_entity.pdbx_description
1 polymer ?
#
loop_
_entity_poly.entity_id
_entity_poly.type
_entity_poly.pdbx_seq_one_letter_code
_entity_poly.pdbx_strand_id
1 'polypeptide(L)'
;MFEGSAALLALLPMLALLALVGGGGGSDDDDDDPVRAAGTQEDDNLQGGPGANLIDGLGGNDEIDGLEGRDDLRGGDGDDTLRGGFGEDTLDGGDGDDLLEGGVASDLIRGGAGNDDIRAGVGPAGDDTAFGGDGDDTLSGGAGSDSLDGEAGNDLLRGGDDDDILFGGTGQDILAGGTGNDTVDGG
;
A
#
# COMPACT_ATOMS: atom_id res chain seq x y z
N MET A 1 -56.27 -11.79 -21.48
CA MET A 1 -55.45 -12.35 -20.39
C MET A 1 -54.10 -12.62 -21.01
N PHE A 2 -53.16 -11.69 -20.87
CA PHE A 2 -51.79 -11.86 -21.38
C PHE A 2 -50.93 -12.30 -20.20
N GLU A 3 -50.35 -13.49 -20.32
CA GLU A 3 -49.42 -14.05 -19.34
C GLU A 3 -48.08 -13.30 -19.42
N GLY A 4 -47.61 -12.84 -18.27
CA GLY A 4 -46.31 -12.19 -18.13
C GLY A 4 -45.19 -13.22 -18.23
N SER A 5 -44.35 -13.10 -19.26
CA SER A 5 -43.07 -13.79 -19.33
C SER A 5 -42.07 -13.03 -18.48
N ALA A 6 -41.60 -13.66 -17.41
CA ALA A 6 -40.51 -13.17 -16.58
C ALA A 6 -39.24 -12.99 -17.45
N ALA A 7 -38.72 -11.77 -17.50
CA ALA A 7 -37.39 -11.51 -18.04
C ALA A 7 -36.36 -11.90 -16.97
N LEU A 8 -35.69 -13.01 -17.21
CA LEU A 8 -34.49 -13.42 -16.48
C LEU A 8 -33.37 -12.44 -16.89
N LEU A 9 -33.13 -11.42 -16.07
CA LEU A 9 -32.02 -10.49 -16.23
C LEU A 9 -30.74 -11.26 -15.87
N ALA A 10 -30.01 -11.72 -16.87
CA ALA A 10 -28.70 -12.31 -16.66
C ALA A 10 -27.75 -11.22 -16.13
N LEU A 11 -27.22 -11.41 -14.92
CA LEU A 11 -26.05 -10.70 -14.45
C LEU A 11 -24.90 -11.03 -15.41
N LEU A 12 -24.52 -10.06 -16.24
CA LEU A 12 -23.24 -10.09 -16.93
C LEU A 12 -22.16 -9.87 -15.87
N PRO A 13 -21.06 -10.66 -15.87
CA PRO A 13 -19.92 -10.35 -15.03
C PRO A 13 -19.36 -9.00 -15.47
N MET A 14 -19.20 -8.11 -14.49
CA MET A 14 -18.61 -6.79 -14.65
C MET A 14 -17.18 -7.01 -15.16
N LEU A 15 -16.91 -6.55 -16.38
CA LEU A 15 -15.59 -6.64 -16.98
C LEU A 15 -14.73 -5.61 -16.25
N ALA A 16 -13.80 -6.03 -15.41
CA ALA A 16 -12.80 -5.15 -14.81
C ALA A 16 -12.13 -4.34 -15.93
N LEU A 17 -12.38 -3.04 -15.93
CA LEU A 17 -11.86 -2.12 -16.92
C LEU A 17 -10.46 -1.73 -16.44
N LEU A 18 -9.42 -2.41 -16.93
CA LEU A 18 -8.04 -2.03 -16.66
C LEU A 18 -7.82 -0.57 -17.09
N ALA A 19 -7.66 0.32 -16.11
CA ALA A 19 -7.39 1.73 -16.34
C ALA A 19 -5.89 1.92 -16.58
N LEU A 20 -5.42 1.59 -17.78
CA LEU A 20 -4.04 1.89 -18.18
C LEU A 20 -3.87 3.39 -18.40
N VAL A 21 -3.06 4.06 -17.57
CA VAL A 21 -2.77 5.48 -17.75
C VAL A 21 -1.81 5.66 -18.93
N GLY A 22 -2.35 6.07 -20.06
CA GLY A 22 -1.55 6.43 -21.24
C GLY A 22 -0.79 7.73 -21.00
N GLY A 23 0.54 7.65 -20.95
CA GLY A 23 1.44 8.80 -20.90
C GLY A 23 1.15 9.81 -22.02
N GLY A 24 0.56 10.94 -21.64
CA GLY A 24 0.36 12.09 -22.51
C GLY A 24 1.69 12.79 -22.73
N GLY A 25 2.37 12.48 -23.84
CA GLY A 25 3.51 13.25 -24.32
C GLY A 25 3.08 14.67 -24.68
N GLY A 26 3.23 15.59 -23.73
CA GLY A 26 3.25 17.03 -23.96
C GLY A 26 4.69 17.51 -23.91
N SER A 27 5.31 17.69 -25.08
CA SER A 27 6.48 18.56 -25.19
C SER A 27 6.02 19.98 -24.87
N ASP A 28 6.71 20.63 -23.95
CA ASP A 28 6.63 22.04 -23.55
C ASP A 28 6.05 22.21 -22.13
N ASP A 29 6.96 22.56 -21.21
CA ASP A 29 6.79 23.17 -19.87
C ASP A 29 7.33 22.34 -18.68
N ASP A 30 8.40 22.88 -18.09
CA ASP A 30 9.16 22.42 -16.92
C ASP A 30 8.34 22.42 -15.60
N ASP A 31 7.34 21.54 -15.47
CA ASP A 31 6.77 21.12 -14.18
C ASP A 31 6.57 19.59 -14.21
N ASP A 32 7.28 18.85 -13.36
CA ASP A 32 7.07 17.43 -13.10
C ASP A 32 5.81 17.21 -12.25
N ASP A 33 4.66 17.64 -12.79
CA ASP A 33 3.37 17.34 -12.19
C ASP A 33 3.14 15.82 -12.22
N PRO A 34 2.86 15.18 -11.06
CA PRO A 34 2.64 13.74 -11.00
C PRO A 34 1.42 13.35 -11.83
N VAL A 35 1.53 12.23 -12.54
CA VAL A 35 0.40 11.68 -13.31
C VAL A 35 -0.68 11.22 -12.33
N ARG A 36 -1.91 11.71 -12.50
CA ARG A 36 -3.03 11.44 -11.59
C ARG A 36 -3.95 10.34 -12.13
N ALA A 37 -4.26 9.35 -11.32
CA ALA A 37 -5.29 8.35 -11.55
C ALA A 37 -6.22 8.25 -10.33
N ALA A 38 -7.50 7.94 -10.57
CA ALA A 38 -8.47 7.67 -9.52
C ALA A 38 -9.38 6.52 -9.96
N GLY A 39 -9.64 5.59 -9.04
CA GLY A 39 -10.56 4.48 -9.16
C GLY A 39 -12.02 4.92 -8.98
N THR A 40 -12.81 3.98 -8.49
CA THR A 40 -14.26 4.06 -8.31
C THR A 40 -14.65 3.61 -6.91
N GLN A 41 -15.92 3.29 -6.65
CA GLN A 41 -16.34 2.75 -5.34
C GLN A 41 -16.47 1.22 -5.39
N GLU A 42 -15.84 0.59 -6.38
CA GLU A 42 -15.88 -0.83 -6.68
C GLU A 42 -14.44 -1.28 -6.95
N ASP A 43 -14.18 -2.58 -6.80
CA ASP A 43 -12.85 -3.17 -7.03
C ASP A 43 -12.22 -2.78 -8.38
N ASP A 44 -11.10 -2.08 -8.32
CA ASP A 44 -10.34 -1.57 -9.45
C ASP A 44 -8.96 -2.24 -9.58
N ASN A 45 -8.42 -2.20 -10.81
CA ASN A 45 -7.03 -2.57 -11.08
C ASN A 45 -6.36 -1.36 -11.74
N LEU A 46 -5.52 -0.69 -10.97
CA LEU A 46 -4.88 0.57 -11.31
C LEU A 46 -3.38 0.35 -11.46
N GLN A 47 -2.82 0.93 -12.51
CA GLN A 47 -1.38 0.85 -12.77
C GLN A 47 -0.84 2.22 -13.12
N GLY A 48 0.26 2.57 -12.47
CA GLY A 48 1.09 3.71 -12.73
C GLY A 48 1.76 3.68 -14.11
N GLY A 49 2.46 4.75 -14.41
CA GLY A 49 3.34 4.87 -15.56
C GLY A 49 4.78 5.09 -15.11
N PRO A 50 5.69 5.38 -16.05
CA PRO A 50 7.02 5.81 -15.66
C PRO A 50 6.98 7.18 -14.96
N GLY A 51 7.76 7.32 -13.90
CA GLY A 51 7.89 8.56 -13.13
C GLY A 51 6.79 8.73 -12.09
N ALA A 52 6.85 9.85 -11.34
CA ALA A 52 5.98 10.06 -10.19
C ALA A 52 4.48 10.06 -10.53
N ASN A 53 3.69 9.28 -9.77
CA ASN A 53 2.25 9.14 -9.93
C ASN A 53 1.51 9.47 -8.62
N LEU A 54 0.24 9.83 -8.76
CA LEU A 54 -0.71 9.97 -7.67
C LEU A 54 -1.93 9.10 -8.03
N ILE A 55 -2.12 8.01 -7.31
CA ILE A 55 -3.17 7.02 -7.57
C ILE A 55 -4.05 6.86 -6.32
N ASP A 56 -5.36 6.91 -6.50
CA ASP A 56 -6.35 6.84 -5.42
C ASP A 56 -7.42 5.80 -5.79
N GLY A 57 -7.50 4.69 -5.06
CA GLY A 57 -8.46 3.60 -5.27
C GLY A 57 -9.90 4.02 -4.95
N LEU A 58 -10.05 4.83 -3.91
CA LEU A 58 -11.29 5.33 -3.29
C LEU A 58 -12.02 4.26 -2.47
N GLY A 59 -12.64 3.27 -3.09
CA GLY A 59 -13.14 2.15 -2.30
C GLY A 59 -13.58 0.96 -3.13
N GLY A 60 -13.86 -0.14 -2.45
CA GLY A 60 -13.75 -1.46 -3.08
C GLY A 60 -12.41 -2.08 -2.72
N ASN A 61 -12.17 -3.31 -3.16
CA ASN A 61 -10.90 -3.99 -2.92
C ASN A 61 -10.01 -3.84 -4.16
N ASP A 62 -9.07 -2.90 -4.10
CA ASP A 62 -8.30 -2.42 -5.23
C ASP A 62 -6.92 -3.08 -5.34
N GLU A 63 -6.44 -3.27 -6.58
CA GLU A 63 -5.04 -3.61 -6.84
C GLU A 63 -4.34 -2.41 -7.52
N ILE A 64 -3.35 -1.84 -6.84
CA ILE A 64 -2.63 -0.63 -7.27
C ILE A 64 -1.13 -0.91 -7.38
N ASP A 65 -0.54 -0.59 -8.54
CA ASP A 65 0.89 -0.81 -8.83
C ASP A 65 1.54 0.49 -9.37
N GLY A 66 2.48 1.08 -8.62
CA GLY A 66 3.18 2.34 -8.95
C GLY A 66 4.25 2.19 -10.04
N LEU A 67 4.90 1.01 -10.10
CA LEU A 67 6.00 0.66 -11.01
C LEU A 67 7.33 1.39 -10.76
N GLU A 68 7.62 2.46 -11.50
CA GLU A 68 8.88 3.19 -11.45
C GLU A 68 8.55 4.65 -11.15
N GLY A 69 9.11 5.24 -10.11
CA GLY A 69 8.76 6.62 -9.82
C GLY A 69 9.04 7.03 -8.40
N ARG A 70 8.39 8.11 -7.99
CA ARG A 70 8.08 8.36 -6.59
C ARG A 70 6.58 8.49 -6.59
N ASP A 71 5.91 7.48 -6.10
CA ASP A 71 4.47 7.34 -6.24
C ASP A 71 3.77 7.64 -4.91
N ASP A 72 2.57 8.20 -4.99
CA ASP A 72 1.65 8.42 -3.87
C ASP A 72 0.41 7.57 -4.15
N LEU A 73 0.33 6.43 -3.47
CA LEU A 73 -0.69 5.41 -3.67
C LEU A 73 -1.63 5.39 -2.45
N ARG A 74 -2.94 5.47 -2.70
CA ARG A 74 -3.97 5.33 -1.67
C ARG A 74 -4.97 4.24 -2.05
N GLY A 75 -5.23 3.31 -1.14
CA GLY A 75 -6.28 2.29 -1.29
C GLY A 75 -7.65 2.91 -1.09
N GLY A 76 -7.98 3.27 0.16
CA GLY A 76 -9.24 3.92 0.52
C GLY A 76 -10.07 3.02 1.42
N ASP A 77 -11.35 2.81 1.07
CA ASP A 77 -12.23 1.89 1.80
C ASP A 77 -12.19 0.49 1.17
N GLY A 78 -11.75 -0.55 1.86
CA GLY A 78 -11.78 -1.95 1.40
C GLY A 78 -10.47 -2.67 1.65
N ASP A 79 -10.41 -3.96 1.35
CA ASP A 79 -9.16 -4.73 1.52
C ASP A 79 -8.31 -4.58 0.26
N ASP A 80 -7.32 -3.68 0.30
CA ASP A 80 -6.56 -3.24 -0.85
C ASP A 80 -5.19 -3.94 -0.98
N THR A 81 -4.60 -3.88 -2.16
CA THR A 81 -3.22 -4.32 -2.44
C THR A 81 -2.46 -3.23 -3.15
N LEU A 82 -1.49 -2.63 -2.46
CA LEU A 82 -0.66 -1.53 -2.96
C LEU A 82 0.80 -1.99 -3.14
N ARG A 83 1.40 -1.68 -4.28
CA ARG A 83 2.83 -1.91 -4.56
C ARG A 83 3.47 -0.64 -5.10
N GLY A 84 4.46 -0.09 -4.39
CA GLY A 84 5.22 1.10 -4.82
C GLY A 84 6.13 0.78 -6.00
N GLY A 85 7.03 -0.18 -5.81
CA GLY A 85 7.90 -0.70 -6.87
C GLY A 85 9.30 -0.15 -6.75
N PHE A 86 9.73 0.68 -7.70
CA PHE A 86 11.04 1.33 -7.67
C PHE A 86 10.92 2.80 -7.33
N GLY A 87 11.68 3.22 -6.32
CA GLY A 87 11.87 4.61 -5.95
C GLY A 87 11.36 4.88 -4.55
N GLU A 88 11.31 6.15 -4.15
CA GLU A 88 10.92 6.50 -2.78
C GLU A 88 9.42 6.78 -2.78
N ASP A 89 8.61 5.81 -2.39
CA ASP A 89 7.16 5.82 -2.53
C ASP A 89 6.43 6.17 -1.22
N THR A 90 5.17 6.57 -1.34
CA THR A 90 4.26 6.76 -0.21
C THR A 90 3.00 5.93 -0.43
N LEU A 91 2.74 5.01 0.48
CA LEU A 91 1.58 4.12 0.44
C LEU A 91 0.68 4.37 1.66
N ASP A 92 -0.63 4.40 1.43
CA ASP A 92 -1.67 4.56 2.44
C ASP A 92 -2.79 3.53 2.15
N GLY A 93 -2.95 2.53 3.01
CA GLY A 93 -3.95 1.47 2.84
C GLY A 93 -5.36 2.03 3.01
N GLY A 94 -5.65 2.55 4.19
CA GLY A 94 -6.90 3.22 4.49
C GLY A 94 -7.73 2.43 5.50
N ASP A 95 -9.01 2.18 5.19
CA ASP A 95 -9.89 1.35 6.01
C ASP A 95 -9.98 -0.04 5.37
N GLY A 96 -9.57 -1.11 6.04
CA GLY A 96 -9.65 -2.49 5.53
C GLY A 96 -8.46 -3.33 5.98
N ASP A 97 -8.48 -4.64 5.71
CA ASP A 97 -7.30 -5.48 5.95
C ASP A 97 -6.40 -5.44 4.70
N ASP A 98 -5.37 -4.59 4.70
CA ASP A 98 -4.60 -4.24 3.50
C ASP A 98 -3.30 -5.04 3.33
N LEU A 99 -2.82 -5.12 2.09
CA LEU A 99 -1.49 -5.64 1.74
C LEU A 99 -0.64 -4.55 1.07
N LEU A 100 0.43 -4.13 1.74
CA LEU A 100 1.27 -3.01 1.29
C LEU A 100 2.72 -3.47 1.07
N GLU A 101 3.25 -3.19 -0.11
CA GLU A 101 4.66 -3.47 -0.48
C GLU A 101 5.32 -2.17 -0.99
N GLY A 102 6.27 -1.62 -0.23
CA GLY A 102 6.99 -0.39 -0.62
C GLY A 102 7.88 -0.66 -1.84
N GLY A 103 8.81 -1.59 -1.69
CA GLY A 103 9.64 -2.08 -2.78
C GLY A 103 11.10 -1.69 -2.60
N VAL A 104 11.66 -0.98 -3.58
CA VAL A 104 13.09 -0.63 -3.61
C VAL A 104 13.28 0.85 -3.34
N ALA A 105 14.24 1.16 -2.45
CA ALA A 105 14.56 2.48 -1.90
C ALA A 105 13.75 2.75 -0.63
N SER A 106 13.75 4.00 -0.16
CA SER A 106 13.20 4.36 1.14
C SER A 106 11.74 4.80 1.00
N ASP A 107 10.84 4.02 1.60
CA ASP A 107 9.40 4.18 1.48
C ASP A 107 8.74 4.67 2.76
N LEU A 108 7.59 5.32 2.62
CA LEU A 108 6.70 5.70 3.72
C LEU A 108 5.37 4.97 3.58
N ILE A 109 5.07 4.08 4.52
CA ILE A 109 3.88 3.23 4.46
C ILE A 109 3.00 3.45 5.70
N ARG A 110 1.69 3.56 5.47
CA ARG A 110 0.65 3.55 6.51
C ARG A 110 -0.36 2.47 6.15
N GLY A 111 -0.59 1.52 7.06
CA GLY A 111 -1.65 0.52 6.94
C GLY A 111 -3.01 1.19 7.07
N GLY A 112 -3.31 1.71 8.26
CA GLY A 112 -4.52 2.48 8.51
C GLY A 112 -5.40 1.80 9.55
N ALA A 113 -6.62 1.42 9.20
CA ALA A 113 -7.52 0.73 10.11
C ALA A 113 -7.86 -0.65 9.57
N GLY A 114 -7.63 -1.69 10.35
CA GLY A 114 -7.75 -3.09 9.93
C GLY A 114 -6.47 -3.83 10.25
N ASN A 115 -6.38 -5.10 9.86
CA ASN A 115 -5.20 -5.92 10.13
C ASN A 115 -4.34 -5.99 8.87
N ASP A 116 -3.25 -5.23 8.86
CA ASP A 116 -2.48 -4.99 7.65
C ASP A 116 -1.22 -5.88 7.56
N ASP A 117 -0.84 -6.29 6.34
CA ASP A 117 0.44 -6.94 6.04
C ASP A 117 1.33 -5.94 5.27
N ILE A 118 2.27 -5.34 6.00
CA ILE A 118 3.19 -4.33 5.48
C ILE A 118 4.58 -4.93 5.28
N ARG A 119 5.08 -4.84 4.05
CA ARG A 119 6.46 -5.13 3.67
C ARG A 119 7.09 -3.86 3.14
N ALA A 120 7.82 -3.16 4.00
CA ALA A 120 8.40 -1.87 3.68
C ALA A 120 9.45 -2.01 2.57
N GLY A 121 10.50 -2.80 2.82
CA GLY A 121 11.57 -3.04 1.87
C GLY A 121 11.51 -4.41 1.22
N VAL A 122 11.46 -4.44 -0.11
CA VAL A 122 11.64 -5.63 -0.95
C VAL A 122 12.72 -5.38 -2.00
N GLY A 123 13.93 -5.89 -1.74
CA GLY A 123 15.02 -5.86 -2.72
C GLY A 123 16.32 -5.30 -2.15
N PRO A 124 17.05 -4.44 -2.87
CA PRO A 124 18.19 -3.71 -2.32
C PRO A 124 17.78 -2.88 -1.10
N ALA A 125 18.74 -2.62 -0.20
CA ALA A 125 18.45 -1.90 1.04
C ALA A 125 17.88 -0.49 0.81
N GLY A 126 16.86 -0.14 1.59
CA GLY A 126 16.24 1.16 1.72
C GLY A 126 15.88 1.39 3.19
N ASP A 127 16.11 2.60 3.69
CA ASP A 127 15.75 2.93 5.08
C ASP A 127 14.26 3.31 5.10
N ASP A 128 13.40 2.40 5.55
CA ASP A 128 11.95 2.55 5.41
C ASP A 128 11.27 3.06 6.68
N THR A 129 10.06 3.61 6.52
CA THR A 129 9.19 3.96 7.65
C THR A 129 7.80 3.37 7.44
N ALA A 130 7.35 2.53 8.37
CA ALA A 130 6.02 1.91 8.32
C ALA A 130 5.25 2.10 9.63
N PHE A 131 3.96 2.41 9.49
CA PHE A 131 2.99 2.50 10.57
C PHE A 131 1.87 1.47 10.31
N GLY A 132 1.59 0.61 11.29
CA GLY A 132 0.48 -0.35 11.24
C GLY A 132 -0.85 0.37 11.28
N GLY A 133 -1.19 0.89 12.46
CA GLY A 133 -2.37 1.71 12.66
C GLY A 133 -3.30 1.09 13.70
N ASP A 134 -4.61 1.10 13.43
CA ASP A 134 -5.59 0.43 14.28
C ASP A 134 -5.78 -1.02 13.81
N GLY A 135 -5.37 -2.02 14.58
CA GLY A 135 -5.61 -3.44 14.27
C GLY A 135 -4.44 -4.34 14.65
N ASP A 136 -4.56 -5.64 14.43
CA ASP A 136 -3.48 -6.60 14.71
C ASP A 136 -2.58 -6.70 13.47
N ASP A 137 -1.52 -5.88 13.38
CA ASP A 137 -0.75 -5.70 12.15
C ASP A 137 0.49 -6.60 12.06
N THR A 138 0.96 -6.84 10.83
CA THR A 138 2.24 -7.47 10.55
C THR A 138 3.13 -6.56 9.72
N LEU A 139 4.25 -6.13 10.30
CA LEU A 139 5.21 -5.24 9.66
C LEU A 139 6.56 -5.93 9.48
N SER A 140 7.17 -5.76 8.29
CA SER A 140 8.53 -6.17 7.98
C SER A 140 9.30 -5.04 7.32
N GLY A 141 10.43 -4.63 7.90
CA GLY A 141 11.33 -3.60 7.37
C GLY A 141 12.13 -4.13 6.18
N GLY A 142 12.87 -5.21 6.37
CA GLY A 142 13.63 -5.84 5.29
C GLY A 142 15.12 -5.61 5.46
N ALA A 143 15.74 -4.86 4.56
CA ALA A 143 17.15 -4.50 4.68
C ALA A 143 17.27 -2.99 4.61
N GLY A 144 18.04 -2.39 5.52
CA GLY A 144 18.09 -0.95 5.69
C GLY A 144 17.94 -0.60 7.17
N SER A 145 18.13 0.66 7.53
CA SER A 145 17.86 1.09 8.91
C SER A 145 16.41 1.53 9.01
N ASP A 146 15.53 0.61 9.42
CA ASP A 146 14.08 0.79 9.31
C ASP A 146 13.46 1.36 10.59
N SER A 147 12.33 2.05 10.43
CA SER A 147 11.50 2.55 11.54
C SER A 147 10.08 1.99 11.44
N LEU A 148 9.73 1.08 12.33
CA LEU A 148 8.44 0.39 12.36
C LEU A 148 7.66 0.76 13.62
N ASP A 149 6.41 1.17 13.49
CA ASP A 149 5.49 1.44 14.60
C ASP A 149 4.18 0.65 14.41
N GLY A 150 3.86 -0.25 15.34
CA GLY A 150 2.62 -1.04 15.31
C GLY A 150 1.38 -0.22 15.69
N GLU A 151 1.55 0.87 16.42
CA GLU A 151 0.45 1.70 16.93
C GLU A 151 -0.55 0.95 17.84
N ALA A 152 -1.71 0.51 17.36
CA ALA A 152 -2.80 0.03 18.21
C ALA A 152 -3.30 -1.36 17.84
N GLY A 153 -2.80 -2.39 18.53
CA GLY A 153 -3.36 -3.74 18.47
C GLY A 153 -2.35 -4.74 18.97
N ASN A 154 -2.46 -6.00 18.57
CA ASN A 154 -1.45 -7.01 18.90
C ASN A 154 -0.57 -7.26 17.68
N ASP A 155 0.56 -6.56 17.63
CA ASP A 155 1.31 -6.45 16.39
C ASP A 155 2.48 -7.43 16.30
N LEU A 156 2.87 -7.74 15.07
CA LEU A 156 4.08 -8.51 14.75
C LEU A 156 5.03 -7.65 13.92
N LEU A 157 6.11 -7.16 14.54
CA LEU A 157 7.11 -6.34 13.88
C LEU A 157 8.43 -7.10 13.69
N ARG A 158 8.99 -7.00 12.49
CA ARG A 158 10.32 -7.54 12.13
C ARG A 158 11.15 -6.44 11.47
N GLY A 159 12.25 -6.03 12.10
CA GLY A 159 13.17 -5.04 11.52
C GLY A 159 13.87 -5.62 10.30
N GLY A 160 14.77 -6.58 10.51
CA GLY A 160 15.39 -7.36 9.46
C GLY A 160 16.91 -7.30 9.53
N ASP A 161 17.53 -6.79 8.48
CA ASP A 161 18.97 -6.55 8.43
C ASP A 161 19.29 -5.08 8.72
N ASP A 162 20.46 -4.82 9.31
CA ASP A 162 20.94 -3.49 9.75
C ASP A 162 20.30 -2.98 11.05
N ASP A 163 20.51 -1.69 11.41
CA ASP A 163 20.17 -1.16 12.75
C ASP A 163 18.75 -0.56 12.74
N ASP A 164 17.78 -1.24 13.35
CA ASP A 164 16.35 -0.87 13.25
C ASP A 164 15.78 -0.16 14.50
N ILE A 165 14.65 0.51 14.34
CA ILE A 165 13.82 1.08 15.42
C ILE A 165 12.41 0.48 15.34
N LEU A 166 12.00 -0.23 16.38
CA LEU A 166 10.68 -0.86 16.47
C LEU A 166 9.92 -0.35 17.71
N PHE A 167 8.69 0.12 17.49
CA PHE A 167 7.72 0.49 18.52
C PHE A 167 6.49 -0.40 18.39
N GLY A 168 6.15 -1.13 19.47
CA GLY A 168 4.99 -2.03 19.49
C GLY A 168 3.67 -1.32 19.77
N GLY A 169 3.71 -0.08 20.27
CA GLY A 169 2.49 0.66 20.57
C GLY A 169 1.68 0.07 21.72
N THR A 170 0.37 -0.05 21.56
CA THR A 170 -0.54 -0.57 22.60
C THR A 170 -1.05 -1.96 22.27
N GLY A 171 -0.68 -2.96 23.06
CA GLY A 171 -1.36 -4.25 23.06
C GLY A 171 -0.46 -5.38 23.53
N GLN A 172 -0.48 -6.52 22.84
CA GLN A 172 0.41 -7.64 23.11
C GLN A 172 1.27 -7.96 21.90
N ASP A 173 2.41 -7.29 21.85
CA ASP A 173 3.18 -7.21 20.61
C ASP A 173 4.35 -8.20 20.60
N ILE A 174 4.72 -8.63 19.40
CA ILE A 174 5.87 -9.49 19.14
C ILE A 174 6.83 -8.72 18.24
N LEU A 175 7.93 -8.27 18.83
CA LEU A 175 8.95 -7.51 18.12
C LEU A 175 10.23 -8.34 17.97
N ALA A 176 10.78 -8.36 16.77
CA ALA A 176 12.08 -8.93 16.47
C ALA A 176 12.88 -7.92 15.64
N GLY A 177 13.90 -7.29 16.24
CA GLY A 177 14.79 -6.34 15.54
C GLY A 177 15.49 -7.03 14.38
N GLY A 178 16.47 -7.91 14.65
CA GLY A 178 16.95 -8.84 13.63
C GLY A 178 18.45 -9.01 13.72
N THR A 179 19.16 -8.74 12.62
CA THR A 179 20.60 -8.49 12.68
C THR A 179 20.85 -7.03 13.11
N GLY A 180 22.10 -6.56 13.15
CA GLY A 180 22.38 -5.18 13.58
C GLY A 180 22.17 -4.88 15.08
N ASN A 181 22.09 -3.60 15.41
CA ASN A 181 21.92 -3.03 16.74
C ASN A 181 20.57 -2.30 16.85
N ASP A 182 19.57 -3.06 17.24
CA ASP A 182 18.18 -2.58 17.24
C ASP A 182 17.81 -1.78 18.49
N THR A 183 16.92 -0.81 18.31
CA THR A 183 16.14 -0.19 19.38
C THR A 183 14.72 -0.75 19.35
N VAL A 184 14.31 -1.40 20.42
CA VAL A 184 12.99 -2.05 20.51
C VAL A 184 12.27 -1.56 21.76
N ASP A 185 11.06 -1.03 21.58
CA ASP A 185 10.13 -0.66 22.65
C ASP A 185 8.80 -1.39 22.43
N GLY A 186 8.35 -2.16 23.41
CA GLY A 186 7.17 -3.01 23.29
C GLY A 186 5.89 -2.43 23.88
N GLY A 187 5.90 -1.19 24.38
CA GLY A 187 4.72 -0.56 25.02
C GLY A 187 4.59 -0.69 26.54
#